data_AF-A0A4Y9J529-F1
#
_entry.id   AF-A0A4Y9J529-F1
#
_cell.length_a   1.000
_cell.length_b   1.000
_cell.length_c   1.000
_cell.angle_alpha   90.00
_cell.angle_beta   90.00
_cell.angle_gamma   90.00
#
_symmetry.space_group_name_H-M   'P 1'
#
loop_
_entity.id
_entity.type
_entity.pdbx_description
1 polymer ?
#
loop_
_entity_poly.entity_id
_entity_poly.type
_entity_poly.pdbx_seq_one_letter_code
_entity_poly.pdbx_strand_id
1 'polypeptide(L)'
;MKAICFYFQIHQPFRLKRYRFFDIGNDHYYYDDFANDDIITRIAHRSYIPAAETLLRMIENSDGKFRCALSITGTALEQCEQYVPEFIDILKKLADTGKVEFLAETYAHSLSSLIDPEEFASQVRVHDEKIYELFGQHPKVLRNTELIYCDEMAPMIYDMGYKGCITEGAKHILGWKSPNYVYSAASCPKLKLLLKNDKLSDDISFRFSNHDWDSYPLTADKYMDWIASTPAEEQVINLFMSLDTFGELQPRESGIFQFLEAIPRFAAERGIDFWTPSEVVAKCKAVDTLSVLHPISWADEARDTSAWLGNKLQNEAFNKLYSVAERVRLCSDRRLKQDWSYLQGSDHFFYMSTKHMNDGAVHAMFSPYETPFQAFTNYMNVLADFIVRVEEQYPLSIENEELNALLTTIRNQATEIEVLNKEVASMRNNLEHYNEEHAKREALAEGSAEKAEEAKAPKAKKTTKKAAAKKAPAKKKAE
;
A
#
# COMPACT_ATOMS: atom_id res chain seq x y z
N MET A 1 -1.70 11.90 -25.91
CA MET A 1 -2.44 12.50 -24.77
C MET A 1 -1.54 12.35 -23.56
N LYS A 2 -1.33 13.44 -22.82
CA LYS A 2 -0.42 13.52 -21.68
C LYS A 2 -1.25 13.58 -20.41
N ALA A 3 -0.79 12.95 -19.34
CA ALA A 3 -1.47 12.98 -18.05
C ALA A 3 -0.50 13.25 -16.91
N ILE A 4 -1.00 13.88 -15.86
CA ILE A 4 -0.33 13.99 -14.58
C ILE A 4 -0.80 12.86 -13.68
N CYS A 5 0.15 12.17 -13.05
CA CYS A 5 -0.11 11.18 -12.02
C CYS A 5 0.37 11.74 -10.68
N PHE A 6 -0.57 12.20 -9.86
CA PHE A 6 -0.26 12.65 -8.50
C PHE A 6 -0.36 11.50 -7.51
N TYR A 7 0.61 11.43 -6.60
CA TYR A 7 0.35 10.86 -5.28
C TYR A 7 0.91 11.77 -4.18
N PHE A 8 0.23 11.78 -3.03
CA PHE A 8 0.66 12.47 -1.82
C PHE A 8 0.89 11.48 -0.68
N GLN A 9 2.08 11.49 -0.08
CA GLN A 9 2.41 10.68 1.10
C GLN A 9 1.92 11.34 2.38
N ILE A 10 1.45 10.54 3.33
CA ILE A 10 1.19 10.94 4.71
C ILE A 10 1.87 9.90 5.61
N HIS A 11 2.81 10.36 6.41
CA HIS A 11 3.52 9.50 7.34
C HIS A 11 3.82 10.24 8.65
N GLN A 12 3.60 9.56 9.78
CA GLN A 12 4.07 9.96 11.10
C GLN A 12 4.50 8.72 11.88
N PRO A 13 5.70 8.72 12.50
CA PRO A 13 6.13 7.64 13.38
C PRO A 13 5.53 7.81 14.78
N PHE A 14 5.50 6.73 15.56
CA PHE A 14 5.32 6.82 17.01
C PHE A 14 6.66 7.15 17.66
N ARG A 15 6.80 8.39 18.14
CA ARG A 15 8.03 8.88 18.76
C ARG A 15 8.26 8.19 20.09
N LEU A 16 9.51 7.82 20.33
CA LEU A 16 9.93 7.22 21.59
C LEU A 16 10.08 8.32 22.64
N LYS A 17 9.57 8.07 23.84
CA LYS A 17 9.90 8.88 25.01
C LYS A 17 11.38 8.70 25.35
N ARG A 18 11.88 9.60 26.20
CA ARG A 18 13.22 9.44 26.76
C ARG A 18 13.26 8.17 27.62
N TYR A 19 14.10 7.22 27.21
CA TYR A 19 14.22 5.90 27.78
C TYR A 19 15.68 5.60 28.17
N ARG A 20 15.92 5.42 29.46
CA ARG A 20 17.26 5.29 30.06
C ARG A 20 17.53 3.85 30.43
N PHE A 21 18.80 3.56 30.67
CA PHE A 21 19.25 2.23 31.09
C PHE A 21 18.48 1.67 32.31
N PHE A 22 18.13 2.51 33.29
CA PHE A 22 17.39 2.08 34.49
C PHE A 22 15.91 1.76 34.22
N ASP A 23 15.37 2.18 33.08
CA ASP A 23 13.98 1.93 32.71
C ASP A 23 13.83 0.50 32.13
N ILE A 24 14.93 -0.12 31.66
CA ILE A 24 14.98 -1.50 31.14
C ILE A 24 14.57 -2.49 32.24
N GLY A 25 13.61 -3.36 31.92
CA GLY A 25 13.01 -4.35 32.82
C GLY A 25 11.97 -3.79 33.78
N ASN A 26 11.75 -2.46 33.81
CA ASN A 26 10.85 -1.79 34.74
C ASN A 26 9.68 -1.06 34.04
N ASP A 27 9.89 -0.57 32.83
CA ASP A 27 8.90 0.21 32.07
C ASP A 27 8.83 -0.27 30.62
N HIS A 28 7.72 -0.92 30.26
CA HIS A 28 7.52 -1.51 28.93
C HIS A 28 6.74 -0.60 27.98
N TYR A 29 6.48 0.65 28.36
CA TYR A 29 5.80 1.63 27.51
C TYR A 29 6.81 2.60 26.91
N TYR A 30 7.00 2.60 25.59
CA TYR A 30 8.11 3.32 24.96
C TYR A 30 7.77 4.68 24.37
N TYR A 31 6.48 5.03 24.23
CA TYR A 31 6.06 6.12 23.35
C TYR A 31 5.82 7.43 24.09
N ASP A 32 6.08 8.54 23.41
CA ASP A 32 5.78 9.89 23.88
C ASP A 32 4.41 10.34 23.34
N ASP A 33 3.35 9.98 24.06
CA ASP A 33 1.97 10.25 23.61
C ASP A 33 1.69 11.74 23.46
N PHE A 34 2.28 12.57 24.34
CA PHE A 34 2.11 14.02 24.27
C PHE A 34 2.76 14.58 23.00
N ALA A 35 4.00 14.20 22.70
CA ALA A 35 4.67 14.65 21.49
C ALA A 35 3.99 14.11 20.22
N ASN A 36 3.50 12.87 20.25
CA ASN A 36 2.78 12.29 19.13
C ASN A 36 1.49 13.05 18.83
N ASP A 37 0.65 13.30 19.85
CA ASP A 37 -0.57 14.11 19.73
C ASP A 37 -0.28 15.53 19.24
N ASP A 38 0.59 16.27 19.94
CA ASP A 38 0.89 17.68 19.61
C ASP A 38 1.35 17.83 18.15
N ILE A 39 2.22 16.93 17.68
CA ILE A 39 2.77 17.02 16.33
C ILE A 39 1.74 16.64 15.27
N ILE A 40 1.04 15.50 15.39
CA ILE A 40 0.06 15.08 14.39
C ILE A 40 -1.09 16.09 14.31
N THR A 41 -1.59 16.56 15.46
CA THR A 41 -2.70 17.52 15.54
C THR A 41 -2.31 18.84 14.88
N ARG A 42 -1.11 19.35 15.17
CA ARG A 42 -0.61 20.59 14.55
C ARG A 42 -0.46 20.46 13.04
N ILE A 43 0.20 19.39 12.56
CA ILE A 43 0.45 19.16 11.13
C ILE A 43 -0.89 18.96 10.40
N ALA A 44 -1.82 18.20 10.98
CA ALA A 44 -3.10 17.94 10.35
C ALA A 44 -3.89 19.22 10.10
N HIS A 45 -3.97 20.14 11.08
CA HIS A 45 -4.70 21.40 10.91
C HIS A 45 -4.00 22.40 9.98
N ARG A 46 -2.68 22.39 9.90
CA ARG A 46 -1.91 23.29 9.04
C ARG A 46 -1.82 22.79 7.60
N SER A 47 -1.71 21.47 7.43
CA SER A 47 -1.45 20.83 6.15
C SER A 47 -2.52 19.82 5.73
N TYR A 48 -2.64 18.68 6.42
CA TYR A 48 -3.41 17.54 5.89
C TYR A 48 -4.88 17.86 5.61
N ILE A 49 -5.58 18.48 6.57
CA ILE A 49 -6.99 18.85 6.45
C ILE A 49 -7.16 19.89 5.32
N PRO A 50 -6.48 21.05 5.33
CA PRO A 50 -6.59 22.02 4.24
C PRO A 50 -6.24 21.46 2.87
N ALA A 51 -5.22 20.59 2.78
CA ALA A 51 -4.80 19.98 1.53
C ALA A 51 -5.86 19.01 1.01
N ALA A 52 -6.37 18.12 1.86
CA ALA A 52 -7.43 17.16 1.49
C ALA A 52 -8.73 17.86 1.10
N GLU A 53 -9.13 18.94 1.79
CA GLU A 53 -10.26 19.77 1.37
C GLU A 53 -10.03 20.44 0.01
N THR A 54 -8.79 20.86 -0.26
CA THR A 54 -8.42 21.44 -1.56
C THR A 54 -8.50 20.38 -2.66
N LEU A 55 -8.01 19.16 -2.43
CA LEU A 55 -8.16 18.04 -3.35
C LEU A 55 -9.64 17.74 -3.64
N LEU A 56 -10.50 17.77 -2.63
CA LEU A 56 -11.94 17.58 -2.80
C LEU A 56 -12.55 18.67 -3.71
N ARG A 57 -12.24 19.95 -3.45
CA ARG A 57 -12.69 21.06 -4.31
C ARG A 57 -12.18 20.92 -5.74
N MET A 58 -10.94 20.47 -5.93
CA MET A 58 -10.37 20.23 -7.27
C MET A 58 -11.14 19.13 -8.01
N ILE A 59 -11.53 18.05 -7.32
CA ILE A 59 -12.36 16.98 -7.89
C ILE A 59 -13.73 17.54 -8.31
N GLU A 60 -14.40 18.27 -7.41
CA GLU A 60 -15.73 18.84 -7.65
C GLU A 60 -15.72 19.86 -8.79
N ASN A 61 -14.80 20.82 -8.75
CA ASN A 61 -14.72 21.92 -9.73
C ASN A 61 -14.23 21.47 -11.11
N SER A 62 -13.70 20.26 -11.23
CA SER A 62 -13.25 19.68 -12.50
C SER A 62 -14.21 18.63 -13.05
N ASP A 63 -15.43 18.52 -12.49
CA ASP A 63 -16.42 17.48 -12.83
C ASP A 63 -15.82 16.06 -12.74
N GLY A 64 -14.93 15.83 -11.76
CA GLY A 64 -14.24 14.56 -11.53
C GLY A 64 -13.17 14.20 -12.58
N LYS A 65 -12.69 15.19 -13.36
CA LYS A 65 -11.52 15.01 -14.24
C LYS A 65 -10.22 14.95 -13.44
N PHE A 66 -10.09 15.77 -12.40
CA PHE A 66 -8.95 15.69 -11.49
C PHE A 66 -9.02 14.39 -10.69
N ARG A 67 -7.88 13.71 -10.59
CA ARG A 67 -7.69 12.43 -9.90
C ARG A 67 -6.30 12.40 -9.30
N CYS A 68 -6.16 11.74 -8.17
CA CYS A 68 -4.88 11.57 -7.50
C CYS A 68 -4.86 10.27 -6.70
N ALA A 69 -3.73 10.00 -6.06
CA ALA A 69 -3.60 8.95 -5.09
C ALA A 69 -3.08 9.47 -3.74
N LEU A 70 -3.38 8.73 -2.68
CA LEU A 70 -2.86 8.95 -1.33
C LEU A 70 -2.13 7.70 -0.85
N SER A 71 -0.92 7.88 -0.32
CA SER A 71 -0.18 6.83 0.40
C SER A 71 -0.15 7.22 1.87
N ILE A 72 -0.81 6.45 2.73
CA ILE A 72 -0.92 6.78 4.16
C ILE A 72 -0.46 5.57 4.94
N THR A 73 0.65 5.69 5.66
CA THR A 73 1.19 4.59 6.47
C THR A 73 0.22 4.16 7.58
N GLY A 74 0.27 2.89 7.99
CA GLY A 74 -0.59 2.37 9.06
C GLY A 74 -0.44 3.14 10.38
N THR A 75 0.79 3.48 10.76
CA THR A 75 1.05 4.29 11.97
C THR A 75 0.45 5.69 11.88
N ALA A 76 0.44 6.31 10.69
CA ALA A 76 -0.22 7.60 10.49
C ALA A 76 -1.75 7.47 10.59
N LEU A 77 -2.34 6.41 10.04
CA LEU A 77 -3.78 6.15 10.16
C LEU A 77 -4.18 5.99 11.62
N GLU A 78 -3.43 5.21 12.41
CA GLU A 78 -3.69 5.02 13.84
C GLU A 78 -3.62 6.34 14.62
N GLN A 79 -2.59 7.15 14.36
CA GLN A 79 -2.48 8.47 14.99
C GLN A 79 -3.64 9.39 14.59
N CYS A 80 -4.06 9.36 13.32
CA CYS A 80 -5.22 10.15 12.87
C CYS A 80 -6.51 9.66 13.53
N GLU A 81 -6.75 8.35 13.64
CA GLU A 81 -7.91 7.79 14.35
C GLU A 81 -7.94 8.21 15.81
N GLN A 82 -6.78 8.27 16.46
CA GLN A 82 -6.67 8.59 17.88
C GLN A 82 -6.78 10.10 18.17
N TYR A 83 -6.08 10.93 17.40
CA TYR A 83 -5.85 12.34 17.73
C TYR A 83 -6.58 13.32 16.82
N VAL A 84 -6.85 12.94 15.56
CA VAL A 84 -7.46 13.84 14.55
C VAL A 84 -8.53 13.10 13.70
N PRO A 85 -9.57 12.51 14.32
CA PRO A 85 -10.53 11.67 13.63
C PRO A 85 -11.30 12.41 12.52
N GLU A 86 -11.44 13.73 12.61
CA GLU A 86 -12.05 14.55 11.57
C GLU A 86 -11.28 14.50 10.25
N PHE A 87 -9.96 14.22 10.28
CA PHE A 87 -9.18 14.04 9.06
C PHE A 87 -9.55 12.72 8.35
N ILE A 88 -9.77 11.64 9.12
CA ILE A 88 -10.27 10.36 8.58
C ILE A 88 -11.62 10.56 7.87
N ASP A 89 -12.51 11.39 8.42
CA ASP A 89 -13.80 11.69 7.78
C ASP A 89 -13.64 12.40 6.43
N ILE A 90 -12.64 13.28 6.28
CA ILE A 90 -12.33 13.92 4.99
C ILE A 90 -11.74 12.91 4.01
N LEU A 91 -10.86 12.01 4.46
CA LEU A 91 -10.32 10.94 3.63
C LEU A 91 -11.43 10.00 3.12
N LYS A 92 -12.43 9.69 3.95
CA LYS A 92 -13.62 8.94 3.52
C LYS A 92 -14.41 9.68 2.43
N LYS A 93 -14.62 11.00 2.58
CA LYS A 93 -15.25 11.82 1.53
C LYS A 93 -14.47 11.77 0.22
N LEU A 94 -13.14 11.85 0.30
CA LEU A 94 -12.27 11.70 -0.88
C LEU A 94 -12.41 10.31 -1.52
N ALA A 95 -12.45 9.25 -0.71
CA ALA A 95 -12.69 7.88 -1.18
C ALA A 95 -14.04 7.76 -1.91
N ASP A 96 -15.10 8.31 -1.33
CA ASP A 96 -16.48 8.25 -1.85
C ASP A 96 -16.64 8.94 -3.21
N THR A 97 -15.76 9.88 -3.57
CA THR A 97 -15.75 10.48 -4.92
C THR A 97 -15.46 9.46 -6.02
N GLY A 98 -14.79 8.35 -5.70
CA GLY A 98 -14.24 7.40 -6.66
C GLY A 98 -13.15 7.98 -7.57
N LYS A 99 -12.57 9.13 -7.21
CA LYS A 99 -11.49 9.82 -7.96
C LYS A 99 -10.14 9.80 -7.24
N VAL A 100 -10.10 9.30 -6.01
CA VAL A 100 -8.89 9.11 -5.22
C VAL A 100 -8.60 7.62 -5.04
N GLU A 101 -7.38 7.21 -5.37
CA GLU A 101 -6.86 5.87 -5.12
C GLU A 101 -6.01 5.84 -3.84
N PHE A 102 -6.22 4.84 -2.98
CA PHE A 102 -5.30 4.59 -1.86
C PHE A 102 -4.26 3.54 -2.25
N LEU A 103 -2.99 3.85 -2.00
CA LEU A 103 -1.85 2.99 -2.34
C LEU A 103 -1.52 2.02 -1.22
N ALA A 104 -0.90 0.90 -1.58
CA ALA A 104 -0.35 -0.06 -0.62
C ALA A 104 1.02 0.44 -0.15
N GLU A 105 1.35 0.16 1.11
CA GLU A 105 2.61 0.52 1.72
C GLU A 105 2.89 -0.40 2.93
N THR A 106 4.08 -0.33 3.53
CA THR A 106 4.31 -1.02 4.81
C THR A 106 3.52 -0.33 5.94
N TYR A 107 2.94 -1.12 6.84
CA TYR A 107 2.16 -0.60 7.96
C TYR A 107 2.96 0.38 8.84
N ALA A 108 4.19 0.02 9.17
CA ALA A 108 5.04 0.80 10.08
C ALA A 108 5.97 1.79 9.38
N HIS A 109 5.86 1.98 8.06
CA HIS A 109 6.85 2.71 7.28
C HIS A 109 8.27 2.15 7.49
N SER A 110 8.35 0.81 7.49
CA SER A 110 9.54 0.06 7.87
C SER A 110 10.48 -0.20 6.70
N LEU A 111 11.73 -0.53 7.04
CA LEU A 111 12.76 -0.96 6.10
C LEU A 111 12.78 -2.49 5.89
N SER A 112 11.70 -3.19 6.24
CA SER A 112 11.62 -4.67 6.22
C SER A 112 11.89 -5.26 4.85
N SER A 113 11.53 -4.56 3.77
CA SER A 113 11.82 -4.98 2.38
C SER A 113 13.30 -5.22 2.08
N LEU A 114 14.21 -4.67 2.90
CA LEU A 114 15.66 -4.80 2.72
C LEU A 114 16.27 -6.04 3.40
N ILE A 115 15.55 -6.70 4.31
CA ILE A 115 16.14 -7.75 5.17
C ILE A 115 15.22 -8.93 5.47
N ASP A 116 13.90 -8.71 5.55
CA ASP A 116 12.93 -9.72 5.97
C ASP A 116 11.71 -9.69 5.04
N PRO A 117 11.71 -10.49 3.95
CA PRO A 117 10.60 -10.59 3.00
C PRO A 117 9.26 -11.01 3.62
N GLU A 118 9.28 -11.84 4.66
CA GLU A 118 8.05 -12.30 5.32
C GLU A 118 7.42 -11.18 6.14
N GLU A 119 8.23 -10.44 6.89
CA GLU A 119 7.79 -9.26 7.62
C GLU A 119 7.31 -8.16 6.67
N PHE A 120 8.01 -7.95 5.54
CA PHE A 120 7.58 -7.02 4.51
C PHE A 120 6.19 -7.35 3.96
N ALA A 121 5.98 -8.61 3.54
CA ALA A 121 4.68 -9.05 3.04
C ALA A 121 3.58 -8.98 4.11
N SER A 122 3.91 -9.31 5.37
CA SER A 122 2.98 -9.22 6.49
C SER A 122 2.53 -7.78 6.74
N GLN A 123 3.46 -6.82 6.78
CA GLN A 123 3.12 -5.42 6.99
C GLN A 123 2.30 -4.83 5.85
N VAL A 124 2.62 -5.17 4.60
CA VAL A 124 1.84 -4.72 3.44
C VAL A 124 0.42 -5.29 3.48
N ARG A 125 0.26 -6.57 3.85
CA ARG A 125 -1.08 -7.18 4.01
C ARG A 125 -1.92 -6.49 5.08
N VAL A 126 -1.37 -6.27 6.28
CA VAL A 126 -2.10 -5.62 7.38
C VAL A 126 -2.43 -4.17 7.03
N HIS A 127 -1.58 -3.50 6.26
CA HIS A 127 -1.85 -2.18 5.72
C HIS A 127 -3.04 -2.19 4.73
N ASP A 128 -3.04 -3.10 3.77
CA ASP A 128 -4.15 -3.26 2.82
C ASP A 128 -5.49 -3.55 3.53
N GLU A 129 -5.47 -4.38 4.57
CA GLU A 129 -6.64 -4.66 5.41
C GLU A 129 -7.15 -3.37 6.09
N LYS A 130 -6.25 -2.54 6.61
CA LYS A 130 -6.60 -1.27 7.25
C LYS A 130 -7.17 -0.25 6.26
N ILE A 131 -6.61 -0.16 5.06
CA ILE A 131 -7.14 0.69 3.97
C ILE A 131 -8.54 0.24 3.57
N TYR A 132 -8.77 -1.06 3.46
CA TYR A 132 -10.09 -1.59 3.14
C TYR A 132 -11.11 -1.32 4.27
N GLU A 133 -10.72 -1.53 5.53
CA GLU A 133 -11.57 -1.24 6.69
C GLU A 133 -12.03 0.22 6.71
N LEU A 134 -11.11 1.17 6.48
CA LEU A 134 -11.40 2.60 6.58
C LEU A 134 -12.08 3.18 5.35
N PHE A 135 -11.71 2.74 4.15
CA PHE A 135 -12.05 3.41 2.89
C PHE A 135 -12.75 2.50 1.86
N GLY A 136 -12.92 1.21 2.15
CA GLY A 136 -13.58 0.26 1.26
C GLY A 136 -12.84 0.00 -0.06
N GLN A 137 -11.56 0.40 -0.16
CA GLN A 137 -10.73 0.21 -1.35
C GLN A 137 -9.68 -0.87 -1.09
N HIS A 138 -9.41 -1.70 -2.11
CA HIS A 138 -8.24 -2.57 -2.13
C HIS A 138 -7.14 -1.91 -2.95
N PRO A 139 -5.98 -1.60 -2.35
CA PRO A 139 -4.83 -1.10 -3.08
C PRO A 139 -4.41 -2.01 -4.24
N LYS A 140 -3.88 -1.41 -5.30
CA LYS A 140 -3.49 -2.11 -6.55
C LYS A 140 -2.08 -1.79 -7.01
N VAL A 141 -1.50 -0.74 -6.46
CA VAL A 141 -0.15 -0.25 -6.73
C VAL A 141 0.55 -0.09 -5.39
N LEU A 142 1.77 -0.62 -5.30
CA LEU A 142 2.59 -0.54 -4.10
C LEU A 142 3.54 0.66 -4.17
N ARG A 143 3.52 1.48 -3.13
CA ARG A 143 4.55 2.46 -2.80
C ARG A 143 5.30 1.92 -1.60
N ASN A 144 6.49 1.36 -1.82
CA ASN A 144 7.30 0.90 -0.70
C ASN A 144 7.83 2.10 0.10
N THR A 145 8.14 1.88 1.38
CA THR A 145 8.78 2.84 2.29
C THR A 145 9.88 3.60 1.55
N GLU A 146 9.81 4.92 1.57
CA GLU A 146 10.83 5.82 1.03
C GLU A 146 11.18 5.59 -0.46
N LEU A 147 10.19 5.09 -1.22
CA LEU A 147 10.34 4.70 -2.63
C LEU A 147 11.45 3.66 -2.85
N ILE A 148 11.77 2.88 -1.82
CA ILE A 148 12.84 1.89 -1.88
C ILE A 148 12.51 0.79 -2.88
N TYR A 149 13.42 0.57 -3.83
CA TYR A 149 13.30 -0.46 -4.85
C TYR A 149 14.67 -0.99 -5.29
N CYS A 150 14.73 -2.29 -5.54
CA CYS A 150 15.72 -2.95 -6.38
C CYS A 150 15.07 -4.12 -7.13
N ASP A 151 15.76 -4.69 -8.11
CA ASP A 151 15.24 -5.78 -8.92
C ASP A 151 14.85 -7.01 -8.08
N GLU A 152 15.48 -7.26 -6.94
CA GLU A 152 15.09 -8.37 -6.06
C GLU A 152 13.67 -8.23 -5.50
N MET A 153 13.15 -7.01 -5.40
CA MET A 153 11.81 -6.74 -4.86
C MET A 153 10.69 -7.00 -5.86
N ALA A 154 10.94 -6.94 -7.17
CA ALA A 154 9.85 -7.02 -8.15
C ALA A 154 9.05 -8.33 -8.10
N PRO A 155 9.67 -9.52 -7.97
CA PRO A 155 8.93 -10.77 -7.79
C PRO A 155 8.11 -10.76 -6.50
N MET A 156 8.69 -10.30 -5.39
CA MET A 156 7.99 -10.21 -4.09
C MET A 156 6.74 -9.33 -4.18
N ILE A 157 6.87 -8.15 -4.80
CA ILE A 157 5.77 -7.20 -5.01
C ILE A 157 4.69 -7.81 -5.91
N TYR A 158 5.09 -8.50 -6.97
CA TYR A 158 4.15 -9.12 -7.91
C TYR A 158 3.40 -10.30 -7.27
N ASP A 159 4.08 -11.11 -6.45
CA ASP A 159 3.49 -12.26 -5.76
C ASP A 159 2.48 -11.85 -4.68
N MET A 160 2.63 -10.65 -4.11
CA MET A 160 1.60 -10.02 -3.25
C MET A 160 0.35 -9.57 -4.05
N GLY A 161 0.38 -9.60 -5.39
CA GLY A 161 -0.76 -9.30 -6.26
C GLY A 161 -0.73 -7.92 -6.92
N TYR A 162 0.30 -7.11 -6.66
CA TYR A 162 0.42 -5.79 -7.25
C TYR A 162 0.92 -5.83 -8.69
N LYS A 163 0.41 -4.92 -9.52
CA LYS A 163 0.78 -4.81 -10.95
C LYS A 163 1.59 -3.55 -11.26
N GLY A 164 1.67 -2.64 -10.30
CA GLY A 164 2.47 -1.43 -10.37
C GLY A 164 3.28 -1.25 -9.09
N CYS A 165 4.48 -0.71 -9.24
CA CYS A 165 5.30 -0.22 -8.14
C CYS A 165 5.71 1.23 -8.44
N ILE A 166 5.59 2.09 -7.43
CA ILE A 166 6.10 3.47 -7.49
C ILE A 166 7.49 3.51 -6.86
N THR A 167 8.46 4.08 -7.57
CA THR A 167 9.83 4.25 -7.07
C THR A 167 10.49 5.54 -7.59
N GLU A 168 11.74 5.79 -7.22
CA GLU A 168 12.48 6.99 -7.55
C GLU A 168 13.01 6.98 -8.99
N GLY A 169 12.88 8.11 -9.69
CA GLY A 169 13.52 8.36 -10.98
C GLY A 169 15.00 8.74 -10.84
N ALA A 170 15.80 7.92 -10.17
CA ALA A 170 17.17 8.26 -9.82
C ALA A 170 18.02 8.47 -11.08
N LYS A 171 18.69 9.62 -11.20
CA LYS A 171 19.46 10.00 -12.40
C LYS A 171 20.53 8.97 -12.77
N HIS A 172 21.19 8.39 -11.76
CA HIS A 172 22.22 7.38 -11.97
C HIS A 172 21.68 6.04 -12.49
N ILE A 173 20.38 5.76 -12.31
CA ILE A 173 19.68 4.60 -12.89
C ILE A 173 19.14 4.92 -14.29
N LEU A 174 18.52 6.10 -14.43
CA LEU A 174 17.89 6.51 -15.69
C LEU A 174 18.93 6.77 -16.80
N GLY A 175 20.07 7.37 -16.47
CA GLY A 175 21.03 7.83 -17.47
C GLY A 175 20.38 8.83 -18.42
N TRP A 176 20.16 8.42 -19.67
CA TRP A 176 19.47 9.23 -20.70
C TRP A 176 17.96 8.96 -20.79
N LYS A 177 17.44 7.98 -20.04
CA LYS A 177 16.01 7.65 -19.98
C LYS A 177 15.24 8.72 -19.20
N SER A 178 13.91 8.76 -19.38
CA SER A 178 13.04 9.76 -18.75
C SER A 178 12.18 9.15 -17.64
N PRO A 179 11.97 9.83 -16.49
CA PRO A 179 11.05 9.36 -15.46
C PRO A 179 9.57 9.42 -15.89
N ASN A 180 9.28 10.07 -17.03
CA ASN A 180 7.93 10.29 -17.55
C ASN A 180 7.41 9.14 -18.43
N TYR A 181 8.13 8.02 -18.46
CA TYR A 181 7.69 6.77 -19.07
C TYR A 181 7.31 5.75 -18.01
N VAL A 182 6.51 4.77 -18.43
CA VAL A 182 6.30 3.55 -17.66
C VAL A 182 7.33 2.52 -18.09
N TYR A 183 7.97 1.88 -17.12
CA TYR A 183 8.93 0.80 -17.36
C TYR A 183 8.38 -0.53 -16.89
N SER A 184 8.97 -1.62 -17.36
CA SER A 184 8.79 -2.94 -16.77
C SER A 184 9.98 -3.27 -15.87
N ALA A 185 9.73 -3.94 -14.75
CA ALA A 185 10.80 -4.39 -13.86
C ALA A 185 11.64 -5.50 -14.52
N ALA A 186 12.97 -5.44 -14.40
CA ALA A 186 13.86 -6.39 -15.06
C ALA A 186 13.68 -7.85 -14.62
N SER A 187 13.55 -8.06 -13.31
CA SER A 187 13.36 -9.39 -12.70
C SER A 187 11.91 -9.90 -12.77
N CYS A 188 10.94 -9.02 -13.03
CA CYS A 188 9.53 -9.39 -13.20
C CYS A 188 8.85 -8.46 -14.24
N PRO A 189 8.96 -8.75 -15.56
CA PRO A 189 8.46 -7.86 -16.61
C PRO A 189 6.95 -7.60 -16.61
N LYS A 190 6.18 -8.36 -15.82
CA LYS A 190 4.74 -8.15 -15.62
C LYS A 190 4.44 -7.02 -14.63
N LEU A 191 5.39 -6.67 -13.77
CA LEU A 191 5.30 -5.53 -12.87
C LEU A 191 5.74 -4.25 -13.61
N LYS A 192 4.88 -3.22 -13.57
CA LYS A 192 5.20 -1.91 -14.13
C LYS A 192 5.78 -0.98 -13.08
N LEU A 193 6.74 -0.17 -13.46
CA LEU A 193 7.39 0.82 -12.61
C LEU A 193 6.97 2.23 -13.04
N LEU A 194 6.52 3.02 -12.06
CA LEU A 194 6.23 4.45 -12.19
C LEU A 194 7.29 5.20 -11.40
N LEU A 195 8.02 6.08 -12.08
CA LEU A 195 9.20 6.73 -11.51
C LEU A 195 8.87 8.17 -11.14
N LYS A 196 9.19 8.59 -9.92
CA LYS A 196 9.10 10.00 -9.51
C LYS A 196 9.86 10.89 -10.48
N ASN A 197 9.21 11.95 -10.98
CA ASN A 197 9.92 13.05 -11.61
C ASN A 197 10.47 13.96 -10.51
N ASP A 198 11.72 13.73 -10.10
CA ASP A 198 12.38 14.43 -9.00
C ASP A 198 12.34 15.95 -9.19
N LYS A 199 12.74 16.43 -10.37
CA LYS A 199 12.80 17.86 -10.67
C LYS A 199 11.44 18.54 -10.49
N LEU A 200 10.41 18.05 -11.17
CA LEU A 200 9.10 18.70 -11.15
C LEU A 200 8.41 18.56 -9.79
N SER A 201 8.61 17.44 -9.08
CA SER A 201 8.03 17.25 -7.74
C SER A 201 8.73 18.11 -6.70
N ASP A 202 10.05 18.20 -6.76
CA ASP A 202 10.88 18.97 -5.82
C ASP A 202 10.76 20.49 -6.06
N ASP A 203 10.45 20.92 -7.30
CA ASP A 203 10.11 22.31 -7.60
C ASP A 203 8.90 22.80 -6.79
N ILE A 204 7.88 21.95 -6.63
CA ILE A 204 6.71 22.24 -5.77
C ILE A 204 7.10 22.12 -4.30
N SER A 205 7.78 21.02 -3.93
CA SER A 205 7.99 20.66 -2.52
C SER A 205 8.98 21.59 -1.81
N PHE A 206 10.05 22.01 -2.50
CA PHE A 206 11.17 22.71 -1.87
C PHE A 206 11.48 24.08 -2.48
N ARG A 207 11.14 24.33 -3.75
CA ARG A 207 11.50 25.59 -4.44
C ARG A 207 10.35 26.58 -4.59
N PHE A 208 9.12 26.19 -4.27
CA PHE A 208 7.93 27.01 -4.54
C PHE A 208 8.02 28.42 -3.91
N SER A 209 8.42 28.53 -2.64
CA SER A 209 8.62 29.80 -1.95
C SER A 209 10.06 30.33 -1.99
N ASN A 210 10.93 29.79 -2.84
CA ASN A 210 12.33 30.21 -2.92
C ASN A 210 12.48 31.42 -3.85
N HIS A 211 12.55 32.62 -3.28
CA HIS A 211 12.72 33.87 -4.03
C HIS A 211 14.02 34.00 -4.82
N ASP A 212 15.06 33.23 -4.45
CA ASP A 212 16.37 33.23 -5.12
C ASP A 212 16.43 32.23 -6.28
N TRP A 213 15.39 31.43 -6.49
CA TRP A 213 15.32 30.50 -7.61
C TRP A 213 14.98 31.23 -8.91
N ASP A 214 15.75 31.01 -9.97
CA ASP A 214 15.58 31.67 -11.27
C ASP A 214 14.18 31.50 -11.90
N SER A 215 13.42 30.49 -11.46
CA SER A 215 12.06 30.26 -11.91
C SER A 215 10.98 30.73 -10.93
N TYR A 216 11.34 31.47 -9.88
CA TYR A 216 10.38 32.13 -9.00
C TYR A 216 9.73 33.35 -9.71
N PRO A 217 8.42 33.60 -9.52
CA PRO A 217 7.45 32.76 -8.82
C PRO A 217 7.04 31.53 -9.65
N LEU A 218 6.71 30.44 -8.97
CA LEU A 218 6.12 29.26 -9.60
C LEU A 218 4.59 29.41 -9.66
N THR A 219 4.05 29.62 -10.87
CA THR A 219 2.60 29.70 -11.09
C THR A 219 2.08 28.42 -11.76
N ALA A 220 0.80 28.10 -11.57
CA ALA A 220 0.18 26.92 -12.19
C ALA A 220 0.23 26.99 -13.73
N ASP A 221 0.05 28.18 -14.30
CA ASP A 221 0.16 28.43 -15.74
C ASP A 221 1.56 28.06 -16.28
N LYS A 222 2.60 28.62 -15.66
CA LYS A 222 4.01 28.35 -15.98
C LYS A 222 4.37 26.87 -15.81
N TYR A 223 3.89 26.26 -14.73
CA TYR A 223 4.17 24.87 -14.42
C TYR A 223 3.49 23.92 -15.43
N MET A 224 2.26 24.22 -15.84
CA MET A 224 1.58 23.46 -16.90
C MET A 224 2.22 23.67 -18.27
N ASP A 225 2.77 24.85 -18.58
CA ASP A 225 3.58 25.05 -19.80
C ASP A 225 4.81 24.14 -19.84
N TRP A 226 5.51 24.02 -18.71
CA TRP A 226 6.64 23.10 -18.63
C TRP A 226 6.23 21.66 -18.92
N ILE A 227 5.12 21.20 -18.32
CA ILE A 227 4.58 19.86 -18.57
C ILE A 227 4.12 19.70 -20.02
N ALA A 228 3.40 20.67 -20.57
CA ALA A 228 2.95 20.63 -21.96
C ALA A 228 4.14 20.53 -22.94
N SER A 229 5.24 21.22 -22.63
CA SER A 229 6.45 21.26 -23.46
C SER A 229 7.30 19.99 -23.44
N THR A 230 7.06 19.04 -22.54
CA THR A 230 7.79 17.76 -22.57
C THR A 230 7.47 16.96 -23.85
N PRO A 231 8.37 16.07 -24.33
CA PRO A 231 8.14 15.28 -25.54
C PRO A 231 6.77 14.59 -25.58
N ALA A 232 6.20 14.43 -26.77
CA ALA A 232 4.85 13.88 -26.94
C ALA A 232 4.77 12.39 -26.55
N GLU A 233 5.89 11.70 -26.63
CA GLU A 233 6.09 10.31 -26.25
C GLU A 233 6.05 10.13 -24.73
N GLU A 234 6.38 11.17 -23.95
CA GLU A 234 6.29 11.18 -22.49
C GLU A 234 4.83 11.36 -22.06
N GLN A 235 4.16 10.21 -21.89
CA GLN A 235 2.71 10.15 -21.69
C GLN A 235 2.27 10.51 -20.27
N VAL A 236 3.12 10.30 -19.27
CA VAL A 236 2.75 10.45 -17.85
C VAL A 236 3.81 11.26 -17.11
N ILE A 237 3.38 12.31 -16.41
CA ILE A 237 4.24 13.07 -15.50
C ILE A 237 3.91 12.64 -14.07
N ASN A 238 4.83 11.91 -13.46
CA ASN A 238 4.70 11.39 -12.10
C ASN A 238 5.13 12.45 -11.08
N LEU A 239 4.15 13.06 -10.41
CA LEU A 239 4.36 14.12 -9.41
C LEU A 239 4.08 13.59 -8.01
N PHE A 240 5.16 13.23 -7.32
CA PHE A 240 5.13 12.39 -6.13
C PHE A 240 5.81 13.13 -4.97
N MET A 241 5.07 13.42 -3.91
CA MET A 241 5.56 14.26 -2.79
C MET A 241 4.80 13.96 -1.50
N SER A 242 5.23 14.54 -0.36
CA SER A 242 4.44 14.50 0.87
C SER A 242 3.24 15.46 0.79
N LEU A 243 2.13 15.12 1.45
CA LEU A 243 1.03 16.05 1.66
C LEU A 243 1.46 17.24 2.54
N ASP A 244 2.46 17.04 3.42
CA ASP A 244 3.10 18.08 4.24
C ASP A 244 3.66 19.24 3.39
N THR A 245 3.90 19.01 2.10
CA THR A 245 4.27 20.06 1.14
C THR A 245 3.31 21.24 1.22
N PHE A 246 2.01 20.99 1.38
CA PHE A 246 0.97 22.01 1.35
C PHE A 246 0.64 22.42 2.78
N GLY A 247 1.19 23.54 3.25
CA GLY A 247 0.88 24.14 4.55
C GLY A 247 1.96 23.99 5.62
N GLU A 248 2.79 22.94 5.57
CA GLU A 248 3.96 22.80 6.47
C GLU A 248 5.28 23.14 5.78
N LEU A 249 5.68 22.44 4.71
CA LEU A 249 6.93 22.77 3.99
C LEU A 249 6.80 24.09 3.23
N GLN A 250 5.67 24.29 2.55
CA GLN A 250 5.29 25.55 1.92
C GLN A 250 4.15 26.17 2.72
N PRO A 251 4.38 27.23 3.51
CA PRO A 251 3.36 27.83 4.35
C PRO A 251 2.15 28.32 3.53
N ARG A 252 0.96 28.37 4.13
CA ARG A 252 -0.26 28.83 3.47
C ARG A 252 -0.09 30.21 2.81
N GLU A 253 0.63 31.11 3.47
CA GLU A 253 0.88 32.48 3.05
C GLU A 253 1.73 32.57 1.76
N SER A 254 2.45 31.51 1.41
CA SER A 254 3.20 31.42 0.14
C SER A 254 2.28 31.38 -1.09
N GLY A 255 0.99 31.05 -0.91
CA GLY A 255 0.05 30.85 -2.00
C GLY A 255 0.00 29.42 -2.54
N ILE A 256 0.64 28.45 -1.86
CA ILE A 256 0.74 27.06 -2.34
C ILE A 256 -0.63 26.38 -2.55
N PHE A 257 -1.63 26.68 -1.73
CA PHE A 257 -2.97 26.12 -1.89
C PHE A 257 -3.68 26.69 -3.12
N GLN A 258 -3.52 27.99 -3.39
CA GLN A 258 -4.05 28.63 -4.60
C GLN A 258 -3.36 28.09 -5.86
N PHE A 259 -2.06 27.82 -5.78
CA PHE A 259 -1.33 27.12 -6.84
C PHE A 259 -1.93 25.74 -7.09
N LEU A 260 -2.07 24.91 -6.05
CA LEU A 260 -2.62 23.56 -6.15
C LEU A 260 -4.04 23.56 -6.74
N GLU A 261 -4.93 24.39 -6.22
CA GLU A 261 -6.33 24.50 -6.65
C GLU A 261 -6.46 24.97 -8.12
N ALA A 262 -5.49 25.72 -8.64
CA ALA A 262 -5.48 26.19 -10.01
C ALA A 262 -5.01 25.14 -11.04
N ILE A 263 -4.29 24.10 -10.62
CA ILE A 263 -3.69 23.09 -11.52
C ILE A 263 -4.71 22.48 -12.51
N PRO A 264 -5.90 22.01 -12.09
CA PRO A 264 -6.82 21.33 -13.00
C PRO A 264 -7.30 22.22 -14.14
N ARG A 265 -7.50 23.52 -13.87
CA ARG A 265 -7.90 24.49 -14.89
C ARG A 265 -6.80 24.66 -15.95
N PHE A 266 -5.58 24.96 -15.52
CA PHE A 266 -4.47 25.21 -16.45
C PHE A 266 -4.03 23.95 -17.20
N ALA A 267 -4.20 22.77 -16.60
CA ALA A 267 -4.00 21.49 -17.26
C ALA A 267 -5.03 21.28 -18.39
N ALA A 268 -6.30 21.58 -18.13
CA ALA A 268 -7.37 21.46 -19.13
C ALA A 268 -7.15 22.38 -20.34
N GLU A 269 -6.67 23.61 -20.12
CA GLU A 269 -6.32 24.56 -21.19
C GLU A 269 -5.22 24.02 -22.14
N ARG A 270 -4.38 23.10 -21.66
CA ARG A 270 -3.29 22.45 -22.41
C ARG A 270 -3.60 21.02 -22.83
N GLY A 271 -4.81 20.52 -22.57
CA GLY A 271 -5.20 19.14 -22.89
C GLY A 271 -4.42 18.08 -22.11
N ILE A 272 -4.04 18.40 -20.86
CA ILE A 272 -3.38 17.47 -19.93
C ILE A 272 -4.44 16.86 -19.01
N ASP A 273 -4.48 15.54 -18.95
CA ASP A 273 -5.40 14.77 -18.09
C ASP A 273 -4.79 14.44 -16.72
N PHE A 274 -5.59 13.84 -15.83
CA PHE A 274 -5.13 13.28 -14.56
C PHE A 274 -5.49 11.80 -14.48
N TRP A 275 -4.52 10.97 -14.14
CA TRP A 275 -4.70 9.52 -13.95
C TRP A 275 -4.19 9.11 -12.59
N THR A 276 -4.89 8.17 -11.94
CA THR A 276 -4.33 7.51 -10.75
C THR A 276 -3.23 6.53 -11.17
N PRO A 277 -2.35 6.09 -10.25
CA PRO A 277 -1.33 5.09 -10.54
C PRO A 277 -1.89 3.81 -11.18
N SER A 278 -3.01 3.28 -10.68
CA SER A 278 -3.68 2.13 -11.32
C SER A 278 -4.12 2.39 -12.75
N GLU A 279 -4.61 3.60 -13.04
CA GLU A 279 -5.00 3.97 -14.41
C GLU A 279 -3.80 4.09 -15.34
N VAL A 280 -2.68 4.63 -14.85
CA VAL A 280 -1.41 4.67 -15.60
C VAL A 280 -0.95 3.24 -15.91
N VAL A 281 -0.94 2.35 -14.91
CA VAL A 281 -0.59 0.93 -15.08
C VAL A 281 -1.51 0.24 -16.11
N ALA A 282 -2.79 0.58 -16.15
CA ALA A 282 -3.73 0.00 -17.11
C ALA A 282 -3.60 0.57 -18.54
N LYS A 283 -3.42 1.89 -18.67
CA LYS A 283 -3.47 2.61 -19.95
C LYS A 283 -2.12 2.66 -20.69
N CYS A 284 -1.02 2.79 -19.96
CA CYS A 284 0.31 2.97 -20.54
C CYS A 284 1.01 1.62 -20.76
N LYS A 285 1.67 1.46 -21.91
CA LYS A 285 2.57 0.32 -22.14
C LYS A 285 3.94 0.65 -21.55
N ALA A 286 4.63 -0.38 -21.04
CA ALA A 286 6.03 -0.22 -20.68
C ALA A 286 6.82 0.07 -21.96
N VAL A 287 7.63 1.13 -21.95
CA VAL A 287 8.44 1.51 -23.12
C VAL A 287 9.73 0.70 -23.21
N ASP A 288 10.22 0.25 -22.06
CA ASP A 288 11.43 -0.55 -21.92
C ASP A 288 11.43 -1.29 -20.57
N THR A 289 12.48 -2.08 -20.36
CA THR A 289 12.83 -2.68 -19.08
C THR A 289 13.79 -1.77 -18.31
N LEU A 290 13.56 -1.62 -17.01
CA LEU A 290 14.47 -0.92 -16.11
C LEU A 290 15.09 -1.92 -15.13
N SER A 291 16.42 -1.94 -15.07
CA SER A 291 17.16 -2.74 -14.11
C SER A 291 17.77 -1.84 -13.04
N VAL A 292 17.58 -2.23 -11.78
CA VAL A 292 18.03 -1.53 -10.58
C VAL A 292 18.73 -2.55 -9.68
N LEU A 293 20.05 -2.65 -9.81
CA LEU A 293 20.85 -3.68 -9.13
C LEU A 293 20.97 -3.47 -7.61
N HIS A 294 20.98 -2.22 -7.17
CA HIS A 294 21.13 -1.86 -5.76
C HIS A 294 19.94 -1.03 -5.31
N PRO A 295 19.51 -1.15 -4.04
CA PRO A 295 18.39 -0.38 -3.50
C PRO A 295 18.57 1.13 -3.72
N ILE A 296 17.64 1.73 -4.46
CA ILE A 296 17.51 3.18 -4.57
C ILE A 296 16.46 3.70 -3.60
N SER A 297 16.44 4.99 -3.35
CA SER A 297 15.41 5.69 -2.58
C SER A 297 15.27 7.12 -3.08
N TRP A 298 14.16 7.78 -2.76
CA TRP A 298 13.96 9.20 -3.04
C TRP A 298 14.70 10.15 -2.08
N ALA A 299 15.35 9.61 -1.03
CA ALA A 299 16.04 10.41 -0.03
C ALA A 299 17.45 10.82 -0.47
N ASP A 300 17.86 11.98 0.02
CA ASP A 300 19.20 12.58 -0.12
C ASP A 300 19.72 12.68 -1.56
N GLU A 301 20.88 13.31 -1.76
CA GLU A 301 21.45 13.46 -3.09
C GLU A 301 21.86 12.12 -3.73
N ALA A 302 22.29 11.16 -2.90
CA ALA A 302 22.77 9.85 -3.35
C ALA A 302 21.66 8.98 -3.98
N ARG A 303 20.39 9.20 -3.61
CA ARG A 303 19.23 8.41 -4.04
C ARG A 303 19.38 6.92 -3.75
N ASP A 304 19.89 6.59 -2.55
CA ASP A 304 20.13 5.24 -2.05
C ASP A 304 19.63 5.10 -0.59
N THR A 305 19.90 3.96 0.04
CA THR A 305 19.46 3.69 1.42
C THR A 305 20.39 4.26 2.50
N SER A 306 21.39 5.06 2.15
CA SER A 306 22.39 5.57 3.11
C SER A 306 21.82 6.58 4.12
N ALA A 307 20.63 7.14 3.87
CA ALA A 307 19.90 7.96 4.84
C ALA A 307 19.55 7.17 6.12
N TRP A 308 19.35 5.85 6.00
CA TRP A 308 18.97 4.97 7.11
C TRP A 308 20.01 3.91 7.45
N LEU A 309 20.89 3.53 6.52
CA LEU A 309 21.88 2.46 6.68
C LEU A 309 23.30 2.90 6.27
N GLY A 310 23.59 4.20 6.38
CA GLY A 310 24.86 4.79 5.94
C GLY A 310 26.01 4.71 6.96
N ASN A 311 25.74 4.39 8.23
CA ASN A 311 26.76 4.35 9.27
C ASN A 311 26.63 3.15 10.23
N LYS A 312 27.63 2.99 11.12
CA LYS A 312 27.68 1.85 12.06
C LYS A 312 26.55 1.84 13.10
N LEU A 313 26.10 3.02 13.56
CA LEU A 313 25.03 3.11 14.56
C LEU A 313 23.71 2.58 13.98
N GLN A 314 23.39 3.06 12.78
CA GLN A 314 22.24 2.66 12.00
C GLN A 314 22.25 1.14 11.72
N ASN A 315 23.35 0.62 11.19
CA ASN A 315 23.47 -0.79 10.87
C ASN A 315 23.39 -1.69 12.11
N GLU A 316 23.97 -1.28 13.26
CA GLU A 316 23.84 -2.02 14.52
C GLU A 316 22.39 -2.06 15.01
N ALA A 317 21.70 -0.92 15.05
CA ALA A 317 20.31 -0.84 15.47
C ALA A 317 19.38 -1.67 14.56
N PHE A 318 19.59 -1.58 13.25
CA PHE A 318 18.82 -2.31 12.24
C PHE A 318 19.02 -3.82 12.38
N ASN A 319 20.27 -4.30 12.37
CA ASN A 319 20.57 -5.73 12.49
C ASN A 319 20.10 -6.29 13.84
N LYS A 320 20.26 -5.53 14.92
CA LYS A 320 19.81 -5.95 16.25
C LYS A 320 18.30 -6.11 16.32
N LEU A 321 17.53 -5.20 15.73
CA LEU A 321 16.07 -5.30 15.66
C LEU A 321 15.65 -6.59 14.93
N TYR A 322 16.13 -6.79 13.70
CA TYR A 322 15.71 -7.94 12.89
C TYR A 322 16.30 -9.28 13.38
N SER A 323 17.32 -9.27 14.25
CA SER A 323 17.84 -10.50 14.87
C SER A 323 16.82 -11.26 15.73
N VAL A 324 15.72 -10.61 16.13
CA VAL A 324 14.63 -11.23 16.91
C VAL A 324 13.34 -11.44 16.11
N ALA A 325 13.33 -11.15 14.81
CA ALA A 325 12.12 -11.20 13.97
C ALA A 325 11.41 -12.57 14.02
N GLU A 326 12.17 -13.67 13.88
CA GLU A 326 11.63 -15.03 13.99
C GLU A 326 10.95 -15.29 15.33
N ARG A 327 11.55 -14.83 16.44
CA ARG A 327 10.97 -15.03 17.77
C ARG A 327 9.68 -14.23 17.93
N VAL A 328 9.66 -13.00 17.43
CA VAL A 328 8.45 -12.16 17.45
C VAL A 328 7.32 -12.80 16.63
N ARG A 329 7.61 -13.42 15.48
CA ARG A 329 6.62 -14.18 14.70
C ARG A 329 5.97 -15.29 15.53
N LEU A 330 6.75 -15.98 16.36
CA LEU A 330 6.29 -17.06 17.23
C LEU A 330 5.46 -16.55 18.43
N CYS A 331 5.61 -15.28 18.82
CA CYS A 331 4.86 -14.66 19.90
C CYS A 331 3.36 -14.52 19.55
N SER A 332 2.51 -14.55 20.58
CA SER A 332 1.07 -14.28 20.46
C SER A 332 0.62 -13.01 21.19
N ASP A 333 1.51 -12.40 21.99
CA ASP A 333 1.24 -11.16 22.70
C ASP A 333 1.01 -10.00 21.71
N ARG A 334 -0.20 -9.44 21.74
CA ARG A 334 -0.62 -8.36 20.85
C ARG A 334 0.17 -7.08 21.07
N ARG A 335 0.48 -6.74 22.33
CA ARG A 335 1.20 -5.49 22.63
C ARG A 335 2.64 -5.60 22.17
N LEU A 336 3.28 -6.75 22.38
CA LEU A 336 4.61 -7.02 21.87
C LEU A 336 4.66 -6.93 20.33
N LYS A 337 3.65 -7.45 19.63
CA LYS A 337 3.56 -7.30 18.15
C LYS A 337 3.36 -5.86 17.71
N GLN A 338 2.58 -5.08 18.45
CA GLN A 338 2.43 -3.65 18.18
C GLN A 338 3.76 -2.91 18.37
N ASP A 339 4.47 -3.18 19.47
CA ASP A 339 5.76 -2.57 19.74
C ASP A 339 6.79 -2.97 18.66
N TRP A 340 6.77 -4.24 18.21
CA TRP A 340 7.55 -4.72 17.06
C TRP A 340 7.29 -3.92 15.78
N SER A 341 6.03 -3.66 15.44
CA SER A 341 5.70 -2.85 14.28
C SER A 341 6.25 -1.44 14.44
N TYR A 342 6.00 -0.77 15.57
CA TYR A 342 6.43 0.63 15.74
C TYR A 342 7.94 0.80 15.77
N LEU A 343 8.69 -0.13 16.38
CA LEU A 343 10.15 -0.07 16.42
C LEU A 343 10.81 -0.23 15.06
N GLN A 344 10.11 -0.79 14.06
CA GLN A 344 10.63 -0.91 12.71
C GLN A 344 10.53 0.37 11.87
N GLY A 345 9.89 1.42 12.37
CA GLY A 345 9.71 2.68 11.63
C GLY A 345 11.04 3.27 11.17
N SER A 346 11.13 3.60 9.88
CA SER A 346 12.37 4.06 9.25
C SER A 346 12.97 5.30 9.93
N ASP A 347 12.13 6.18 10.47
CA ASP A 347 12.47 7.39 11.20
C ASP A 347 13.49 7.16 12.32
N HIS A 348 13.36 6.05 13.04
CA HIS A 348 14.28 5.73 14.13
C HIS A 348 15.72 5.61 13.63
N PHE A 349 15.93 4.99 12.46
CA PHE A 349 17.26 4.90 11.84
C PHE A 349 17.66 6.23 11.19
N PHE A 350 16.70 6.97 10.65
CA PHE A 350 16.93 8.30 10.06
C PHE A 350 17.51 9.27 11.08
N TYR A 351 17.03 9.25 12.33
CA TYR A 351 17.54 10.08 13.43
C TYR A 351 18.97 9.74 13.85
N MET A 352 19.48 8.57 13.47
CA MET A 352 20.86 8.12 13.75
C MET A 352 21.85 8.47 12.63
N SER A 353 21.41 9.18 11.59
CA SER A 353 22.28 9.60 10.48
C SER A 353 23.37 10.56 10.94
N THR A 354 24.58 10.35 10.42
CA THR A 354 25.75 11.20 10.69
C THR A 354 26.14 12.03 9.47
N LYS A 355 25.24 12.18 8.50
CA LYS A 355 25.47 13.00 7.30
C LYS A 355 25.67 14.48 7.66
N HIS A 356 26.30 15.21 6.76
CA HIS A 356 26.66 16.62 6.92
C HIS A 356 26.05 17.47 5.80
N MET A 357 26.27 18.79 5.84
CA MET A 357 25.77 19.74 4.82
C MET A 357 24.24 19.70 4.68
N ASN A 358 23.71 19.79 3.46
CA ASN A 358 22.27 19.86 3.22
C ASN A 358 21.54 18.61 3.74
N ASP A 359 22.04 17.42 3.45
CA ASP A 359 21.48 16.16 3.97
C ASP A 359 21.47 16.19 5.51
N GLY A 360 22.59 16.57 6.13
CA GLY A 360 22.69 16.69 7.58
C GLY A 360 21.70 17.71 8.19
N ALA A 361 21.44 18.82 7.50
CA ALA A 361 20.47 19.82 7.95
C ALA A 361 19.03 19.29 7.90
N VAL A 362 18.68 18.52 6.86
CA VAL A 362 17.38 17.83 6.75
C VAL A 362 17.23 16.83 7.89
N HIS A 363 18.23 15.97 8.13
CA HIS A 363 18.20 15.02 9.24
C HIS A 363 18.01 15.69 10.60
N ALA A 364 18.71 16.80 10.85
CA ALA A 364 18.59 17.55 12.10
C ALA A 364 17.22 18.22 12.26
N MET A 365 16.61 18.70 11.18
CA MET A 365 15.30 19.37 11.21
C MET A 365 14.17 18.44 11.64
N PHE A 366 14.22 17.16 11.27
CA PHE A 366 13.17 16.18 11.57
C PHE A 366 13.46 15.32 12.81
N SER A 367 14.67 15.38 13.37
CA SER A 367 15.05 14.61 14.55
C SER A 367 14.52 15.23 15.85
N PRO A 368 13.85 14.44 16.74
CA PRO A 368 13.52 14.90 18.08
C PRO A 368 14.72 14.89 19.05
N TYR A 369 15.90 14.45 18.58
CA TYR A 369 17.12 14.34 19.37
C TYR A 369 18.15 15.40 18.97
N GLU A 370 18.94 15.87 19.94
CA GLU A 370 19.99 16.86 19.69
C GLU A 370 21.16 16.29 18.89
N THR A 371 21.41 14.98 19.00
CA THR A 371 22.51 14.30 18.29
C THR A 371 22.12 12.90 17.85
N PRO A 372 22.74 12.38 16.76
CA PRO A 372 22.55 10.99 16.32
C PRO A 372 22.89 9.95 17.39
N PHE A 373 23.87 10.26 18.26
CA PHE A 373 24.27 9.38 19.36
C PHE A 373 23.20 9.29 20.46
N GLN A 374 22.51 10.39 20.76
CA GLN A 374 21.36 10.38 21.67
C GLN A 374 20.21 9.54 21.09
N ALA A 375 19.90 9.70 19.80
CA ALA A 375 18.90 8.90 19.11
C ALA A 375 19.21 7.40 19.20
N PHE A 376 20.44 7.02 18.85
CA PHE A 376 20.93 5.64 18.95
C PHE A 376 20.84 5.11 20.38
N THR A 377 21.33 5.85 21.37
CA THR A 377 21.32 5.41 22.78
C THR A 377 19.90 5.20 23.29
N ASN A 378 18.97 6.11 22.98
CA ASN A 378 17.58 6.00 23.37
C ASN A 378 16.92 4.75 22.75
N TYR A 379 17.08 4.60 21.43
CA TYR A 379 16.54 3.47 20.69
C TYR A 379 17.11 2.13 21.17
N MET A 380 18.42 2.03 21.41
CA MET A 380 19.03 0.79 21.89
C MET A 380 18.61 0.41 23.30
N ASN A 381 18.31 1.38 24.18
CA ASN A 381 17.74 1.05 25.50
C ASN A 381 16.32 0.50 25.36
N VAL A 382 15.48 1.12 24.52
CA VAL A 382 14.13 0.61 24.22
C VAL A 382 14.21 -0.79 23.60
N LEU A 383 15.08 -0.98 22.62
CA LEU A 383 15.26 -2.25 21.95
C LEU A 383 15.79 -3.33 22.91
N ALA A 384 16.65 -2.97 23.87
CA ALA A 384 17.11 -3.90 24.89
C ALA A 384 15.96 -4.41 25.78
N ASP A 385 15.09 -3.51 26.27
CA ASP A 385 13.90 -3.91 27.02
C ASP A 385 12.93 -4.75 26.17
N PHE A 386 12.70 -4.35 24.92
CA PHE A 386 11.87 -5.10 23.98
C PHE A 386 12.39 -6.52 23.79
N ILE A 387 13.69 -6.70 23.58
CA ILE A 387 14.31 -8.02 23.41
C ILE A 387 14.15 -8.87 24.66
N VAL A 388 14.31 -8.30 25.87
CA VAL A 388 14.05 -9.04 27.13
C VAL A 388 12.62 -9.57 27.14
N ARG A 389 11.63 -8.75 26.79
CA ARG A 389 10.22 -9.18 26.71
C ARG A 389 9.99 -10.28 25.66
N VAL A 390 10.67 -10.20 24.51
CA VAL A 390 10.62 -11.27 23.49
C VAL A 390 11.17 -12.58 24.05
N GLU A 391 12.30 -12.52 24.74
CA GLU A 391 12.95 -13.68 25.36
C GLU A 391 12.14 -14.25 26.53
N GLU A 392 11.37 -13.44 27.27
CA GLU A 392 10.45 -13.95 28.30
C GLU A 392 9.29 -14.76 27.71
N GLN A 393 8.80 -14.38 26.53
CA GLN A 393 7.75 -15.13 25.83
C GLN A 393 8.30 -16.42 25.18
N TYR A 394 9.57 -16.42 24.76
CA TYR A 394 10.29 -17.57 24.21
C TYR A 394 11.72 -17.67 24.79
N PRO A 395 11.89 -18.30 25.97
CA PRO A 395 13.17 -18.36 26.65
C PRO A 395 14.25 -19.09 25.84
N LEU A 396 15.46 -18.54 25.84
CA LEU A 396 16.68 -19.20 25.34
C LEU A 396 16.97 -20.54 26.03
N SER A 397 16.36 -20.80 27.18
CA SER A 397 16.56 -22.00 28.01
C SER A 397 15.78 -23.23 27.57
N ILE A 398 14.98 -23.17 26.49
CA ILE A 398 14.57 -24.40 25.81
C ILE A 398 15.69 -24.79 24.85
N GLU A 399 16.65 -25.53 25.39
CA GLU A 399 17.91 -25.91 24.76
C GLU A 399 17.77 -26.36 23.30
N ASN A 400 18.56 -25.70 22.45
CA ASN A 400 19.08 -26.07 21.13
C ASN A 400 18.51 -25.22 19.96
N GLU A 401 19.38 -24.53 19.21
CA GLU A 401 19.02 -23.84 17.96
C GLU A 401 18.36 -24.81 16.96
N GLU A 402 18.76 -26.08 17.00
CA GLU A 402 18.10 -27.16 16.27
C GLU A 402 16.64 -27.37 16.70
N LEU A 403 16.33 -27.23 18.00
CA LEU A 403 14.96 -27.36 18.49
C LEU A 403 14.10 -26.18 18.07
N ASN A 404 14.64 -24.96 18.02
CA ASN A 404 13.93 -23.80 17.46
C ASN A 404 13.69 -23.99 15.95
N ALA A 405 14.69 -24.44 15.19
CA ALA A 405 14.50 -24.78 13.78
C ALA A 405 13.47 -25.90 13.57
N LEU A 406 13.44 -26.91 14.46
CA LEU A 406 12.46 -27.99 14.44
C LEU A 406 11.06 -27.49 14.84
N LEU A 407 10.93 -26.61 15.83
CA LEU A 407 9.65 -25.99 16.22
C LEU A 407 9.09 -25.13 15.09
N THR A 408 9.93 -24.34 14.43
CA THR A 408 9.56 -23.60 13.21
C THR A 408 9.12 -24.56 12.11
N THR A 409 9.86 -25.64 11.87
CA THR A 409 9.49 -26.67 10.88
C THR A 409 8.14 -27.31 11.23
N ILE A 410 7.92 -27.68 12.49
CA ILE A 410 6.67 -28.27 12.97
C ILE A 410 5.50 -27.30 12.79
N ARG A 411 5.69 -26.01 13.08
CA ARG A 411 4.66 -24.99 12.84
C ARG A 411 4.37 -24.78 11.37
N ASN A 412 5.40 -24.70 10.53
CA ASN A 412 5.24 -24.56 9.07
C ASN A 412 4.48 -25.76 8.50
N GLN A 413 4.85 -26.97 8.94
CA GLN A 413 4.12 -28.20 8.60
C GLN A 413 2.69 -28.19 9.14
N ALA A 414 2.45 -27.68 10.35
CA ALA A 414 1.10 -27.57 10.89
C ALA A 414 0.22 -26.61 10.06
N THR A 415 0.78 -25.46 9.64
CA THR A 415 0.11 -24.50 8.75
C THR A 415 -0.17 -25.12 7.37
N GLU A 416 0.80 -25.82 6.79
CA GLU A 416 0.64 -26.52 5.52
C GLU A 416 -0.44 -27.61 5.62
N ILE A 417 -0.45 -28.40 6.71
CA ILE A 417 -1.49 -29.38 6.99
C ILE A 417 -2.85 -28.70 7.12
N GLU A 418 -2.95 -27.53 7.75
CA GLU A 418 -4.21 -26.78 7.85
C GLU A 418 -4.73 -26.34 6.47
N VAL A 419 -3.84 -25.82 5.61
CA VAL A 419 -4.16 -25.44 4.23
C VAL A 419 -4.61 -26.66 3.42
N LEU A 420 -3.84 -27.75 3.45
CA LEU A 420 -4.18 -29.01 2.76
C LEU A 420 -5.50 -29.58 3.27
N ASN A 421 -5.79 -29.49 4.57
CA ASN A 421 -7.08 -29.94 5.11
C ASN A 421 -8.25 -29.09 4.60
N LYS A 422 -8.06 -27.76 4.46
CA LYS A 422 -9.07 -26.88 3.84
C LYS A 422 -9.28 -27.24 2.36
N GLU A 423 -8.22 -27.53 1.62
CA GLU A 423 -8.32 -27.99 0.22
C GLU A 423 -9.01 -29.36 0.11
N VAL A 424 -8.68 -30.32 0.96
CA VAL A 424 -9.33 -31.64 1.01
C VAL A 424 -10.81 -31.50 1.35
N ALA A 425 -11.18 -30.63 2.29
CA ALA A 425 -12.58 -30.36 2.61
C ALA A 425 -13.32 -29.75 1.40
N SER A 426 -12.69 -28.78 0.71
CA SER A 426 -13.22 -28.19 -0.52
C SER A 426 -13.42 -29.23 -1.63
N MET A 427 -12.44 -30.10 -1.86
CA MET A 427 -12.53 -31.17 -2.85
C MET A 427 -13.60 -32.21 -2.50
N ARG A 428 -13.76 -32.56 -1.21
CA ARG A 428 -14.85 -33.45 -0.75
C ARG A 428 -16.22 -32.85 -1.01
N ASN A 429 -16.41 -31.57 -0.70
CA ASN A 429 -17.67 -30.86 -0.99
C ASN A 429 -17.96 -30.83 -2.51
N ASN A 430 -16.93 -30.61 -3.33
CA ASN A 430 -17.08 -30.63 -4.80
C ASN A 430 -17.44 -32.03 -5.32
N LEU A 431 -16.88 -33.10 -4.75
CA LEU A 431 -17.22 -34.48 -5.08
C LEU A 431 -18.65 -34.84 -4.64
N GLU A 432 -19.07 -34.43 -3.45
CA GLU A 432 -20.45 -34.60 -2.98
C GLU A 432 -21.43 -33.88 -3.91
N HIS A 433 -21.13 -32.64 -4.28
CA HIS A 433 -21.94 -31.89 -5.22
C HIS A 433 -22.00 -32.56 -6.61
N TYR A 434 -20.87 -33.07 -7.10
CA TYR A 434 -20.81 -33.81 -8.36
C TYR A 434 -21.62 -35.11 -8.31
N ASN A 435 -21.55 -35.85 -7.21
CA ASN A 435 -22.31 -37.08 -7.00
C ASN A 435 -23.82 -36.79 -6.88
N GLU A 436 -24.22 -35.71 -6.22
CA GLU A 436 -25.61 -35.26 -6.19
C GLU A 436 -26.11 -34.88 -7.58
N GLU A 437 -25.31 -34.18 -8.38
CA GLU A 437 -25.65 -33.89 -9.78
C GLU A 437 -25.78 -35.18 -10.60
N HIS A 438 -24.88 -36.14 -10.42
CA HIS A 438 -24.91 -37.40 -11.14
C HIS A 438 -26.14 -38.23 -10.76
N ALA A 439 -26.46 -38.36 -9.47
CA ALA A 439 -27.66 -39.04 -8.98
C ALA A 439 -28.95 -38.37 -9.47
N LYS A 440 -28.98 -37.03 -9.54
CA LYS A 440 -30.11 -36.29 -10.14
C LYS A 440 -30.24 -36.59 -11.63
N ARG A 441 -29.13 -36.70 -12.37
CA ARG A 441 -29.13 -37.04 -13.81
C ARG A 441 -29.55 -38.50 -14.05
N GLU A 442 -29.14 -39.43 -13.19
CA GLU A 442 -29.56 -40.84 -13.25
C GLU A 442 -31.04 -41.00 -12.90
N ALA A 443 -31.55 -40.34 -11.86
CA ALA A 443 -32.97 -40.35 -11.53
C ALA A 443 -33.84 -39.74 -12.66
N LEU A 444 -33.33 -38.73 -13.37
CA LEU A 444 -33.98 -38.18 -14.57
C LEU A 444 -33.94 -39.17 -15.76
N ALA A 445 -32.89 -39.97 -15.89
CA ALA A 445 -32.76 -41.01 -16.91
C ALA A 445 -33.66 -42.24 -16.61
N GLU A 446 -33.76 -42.66 -15.35
CA GLU A 446 -34.65 -43.74 -14.91
C GLU A 446 -36.12 -43.34 -14.99
N GLY A 447 -36.48 -42.13 -14.55
CA GLY A 447 -37.84 -41.60 -14.69
C GLY A 447 -38.29 -41.36 -16.15
N SER A 448 -37.34 -41.26 -17.09
CA SER A 448 -37.63 -41.25 -18.53
C SER A 448 -37.68 -42.65 -19.15
N ALA A 449 -36.98 -43.64 -18.56
CA ALA A 449 -37.09 -45.05 -18.92
C ALA A 449 -38.40 -45.69 -18.44
N GLU A 450 -38.86 -45.42 -17.20
CA GLU A 450 -40.17 -45.89 -16.70
C GLU A 450 -41.34 -45.33 -17.52
N LYS A 451 -41.27 -44.06 -17.95
CA LYS A 451 -42.24 -43.46 -18.88
C LYS A 451 -42.22 -44.10 -20.27
N ALA A 452 -41.09 -44.67 -20.69
CA ALA A 452 -40.97 -45.41 -21.94
C ALA A 452 -41.44 -46.87 -21.83
N GLU A 453 -41.39 -47.46 -20.62
CA GLU A 453 -41.91 -48.81 -20.33
C GLU A 453 -43.43 -48.82 -20.10
N GLU A 454 -44.01 -47.81 -19.44
CA GLU A 454 -45.49 -47.64 -19.36
C GLU A 454 -46.13 -47.41 -20.74
N ALA A 455 -45.37 -46.89 -21.72
CA ALA A 455 -45.82 -46.77 -23.10
C ALA A 455 -45.82 -48.09 -23.90
N LYS A 456 -45.33 -49.19 -23.33
CA LYS A 456 -45.19 -50.51 -23.98
C LYS A 456 -46.02 -51.64 -23.33
N ALA A 457 -47.18 -51.33 -22.74
CA ALA A 457 -48.19 -52.36 -22.43
C ALA A 457 -49.15 -52.58 -23.64
N PRO A 458 -49.46 -53.84 -24.05
CA PRO A 458 -50.03 -54.12 -25.36
C PRO A 458 -51.55 -53.88 -25.45
N LYS A 459 -51.98 -53.11 -26.45
CA LYS A 459 -53.39 -53.00 -26.87
C LYS A 459 -53.85 -54.29 -27.58
N ALA A 460 -54.76 -55.02 -26.94
CA ALA A 460 -55.46 -56.14 -27.57
C ALA A 460 -56.44 -55.64 -28.67
N LYS A 461 -56.24 -56.13 -29.90
CA LYS A 461 -57.18 -55.99 -31.02
C LYS A 461 -58.42 -56.86 -30.78
N LYS A 462 -59.61 -56.31 -31.04
CA LYS A 462 -60.71 -57.09 -31.65
C LYS A 462 -61.67 -56.20 -32.45
N THR A 463 -61.53 -56.32 -33.76
CA THR A 463 -62.56 -56.42 -34.80
C THR A 463 -63.79 -55.49 -34.77
N THR A 464 -63.86 -54.70 -35.83
CA THR A 464 -65.05 -54.08 -36.40
C THR A 464 -66.21 -55.06 -36.65
N LYS A 465 -67.42 -54.67 -36.25
CA LYS A 465 -68.64 -54.95 -37.04
C LYS A 465 -69.65 -53.80 -36.94
N LYS A 466 -69.72 -53.08 -38.07
CA LYS A 466 -70.86 -52.42 -38.73
C LYS A 466 -72.04 -51.87 -37.90
N ALA A 467 -72.29 -50.60 -38.21
CA ALA A 467 -73.54 -50.05 -38.75
C ALA A 467 -74.38 -49.14 -37.84
N ALA A 468 -74.35 -47.88 -38.26
CA ALA A 468 -75.52 -47.07 -38.61
C ALA A 468 -76.18 -46.23 -37.51
N ALA A 469 -75.92 -44.93 -37.70
CA ALA A 469 -76.93 -43.91 -37.98
C ALA A 469 -77.59 -43.17 -36.81
N LYS A 470 -77.26 -41.87 -36.86
CA LYS A 470 -78.15 -40.70 -36.80
C LYS A 470 -78.37 -40.02 -35.46
N LYS A 471 -77.96 -38.76 -35.52
CA LYS A 471 -78.60 -37.54 -35.01
C LYS A 471 -78.66 -37.39 -33.49
N ALA A 472 -77.73 -36.56 -33.03
CA ALA A 472 -77.92 -35.32 -32.28
C ALA A 472 -79.38 -34.89 -31.96
N PRO A 473 -79.64 -34.03 -30.95
CA PRO A 473 -78.64 -33.13 -30.37
C PRO A 473 -78.80 -32.78 -28.87
N ALA A 474 -77.75 -32.12 -28.39
CA ALA A 474 -77.77 -30.88 -27.63
C ALA A 474 -77.97 -30.90 -26.11
N LYS A 475 -77.27 -29.88 -25.56
CA LYS A 475 -77.50 -29.15 -24.31
C LYS A 475 -77.01 -29.86 -23.06
N LYS A 476 -76.47 -29.15 -22.07
CA LYS A 476 -75.92 -27.80 -21.88
C LYS A 476 -75.72 -27.75 -20.37
N LYS A 477 -74.68 -27.04 -19.91
CA LYS A 477 -74.54 -26.51 -18.54
C LYS A 477 -74.45 -27.59 -17.46
N ALA A 478 -73.98 -27.34 -16.26
CA ALA A 478 -73.17 -26.33 -15.58
C ALA A 478 -72.56 -27.19 -14.43
N GLU A 479 -71.45 -26.86 -13.80
CA GLU A 479 -70.92 -25.59 -13.34
C GLU A 479 -69.44 -25.83 -13.02
#